data_AF-A0A0C1N274-F1
#
_entry.id   AF-A0A0C1N274-F1
#
_cell.length_a   1.000
_cell.length_b   1.000
_cell.length_c   1.000
_cell.angle_alpha   90.00
_cell.angle_beta   90.00
_cell.angle_gamma   90.00
#
_symmetry.space_group_name_H-M   'P 1'
#
loop_
_entity.id
_entity.type
_entity.pdbx_description
1 polymer ?
#
loop_
_entity_poly.entity_id
_entity_poly.type
_entity_poly.pdbx_seq_one_letter_code
_entity_poly.pdbx_strand_id
1 'polypeptide(L)'
;MNQPVFEIERRGMHEADRVIAVSEFTKAICVERFGVPASKVDVVYNGIDRRDQQPPPGAQIEAGDKIVLFLGRLTMQKGPEYFIAAAKRVLEKYDQV
;
A
#
# COMPACT_ATOMS: atom_id res chain seq x y z
N MET A 1 16.78 8.79 7.40
CA MET A 1 16.58 7.32 7.49
C MET A 1 16.74 6.94 8.95
N ASN A 2 15.85 6.11 9.50
CA ASN A 2 15.96 5.70 10.90
C ASN A 2 17.02 4.58 10.99
N GLN A 3 18.24 4.95 11.39
CA GLN A 3 19.41 4.08 11.37
C GLN A 3 19.23 2.79 12.19
N PRO A 4 18.74 2.84 13.45
CA PRO A 4 18.43 1.63 14.22
C PRO A 4 17.48 0.66 13.52
N VAL A 5 16.42 1.16 12.89
CA VAL A 5 15.43 0.31 12.19
C VAL A 5 16.09 -0.40 11.01
N PHE A 6 16.87 0.35 10.23
CA PHE A 6 17.59 -0.20 9.07
C PHE A 6 18.53 -1.34 9.47
N GLU A 7 19.27 -1.19 10.56
CA GLU A 7 20.21 -2.21 11.04
C GLU A 7 19.50 -3.49 11.50
N ILE A 8 18.38 -3.35 12.21
CA ILE A 8 17.56 -4.49 12.66
C ILE A 8 16.97 -5.25 11.45
N GLU A 9 16.39 -4.52 10.50
CA GLU A 9 15.81 -5.10 9.28
C GLU A 9 16.89 -5.80 8.44
N ARG A 10 18.05 -5.15 8.26
CA ARG A 10 19.18 -5.72 7.54
C ARG A 10 19.65 -7.01 8.18
N ARG A 11 19.89 -7.01 9.50
CA ARG A 11 20.33 -8.21 10.22
C ARG A 11 19.33 -9.35 10.04
N GLY A 12 18.04 -9.09 10.25
CA GLY A 12 17.00 -10.12 10.10
C GLY A 12 16.95 -10.72 8.70
N MET A 13 17.05 -9.90 7.65
CA MET A 13 17.07 -10.41 6.27
C MET A 13 18.34 -11.21 5.94
N HIS A 14 19.49 -10.85 6.49
CA HIS A 14 20.75 -11.58 6.29
C HIS A 14 20.80 -12.89 7.08
N GLU A 15 20.17 -12.96 8.26
CA GLU A 15 20.12 -14.15 9.11
C GLU A 15 19.04 -15.18 8.71
N ALA A 16 17.95 -14.76 8.06
CA ALA A 16 16.87 -15.68 7.64
C ALA A 16 17.36 -16.78 6.68
N ASP A 17 16.62 -17.86 6.44
CA ASP A 17 16.92 -18.79 5.33
C ASP A 17 16.41 -18.26 3.99
N ARG A 18 15.22 -17.66 4.03
CA ARG A 18 14.50 -17.09 2.89
C ARG A 18 13.84 -15.78 3.31
N VAL A 19 13.75 -14.84 2.36
CA VAL A 19 13.04 -13.56 2.54
C VAL A 19 11.87 -13.54 1.56
N ILE A 20 10.66 -13.33 2.06
CA ILE A 20 9.47 -13.23 1.21
C ILE A 20 9.14 -11.76 0.98
N ALA A 21 9.19 -11.34 -0.28
CA ALA A 21 8.80 -10.01 -0.73
C ALA A 21 7.40 -10.04 -1.36
N VAL A 22 6.61 -8.99 -1.14
CA VAL A 22 5.22 -8.92 -1.66
C VAL A 22 5.13 -8.44 -3.11
N SER A 23 6.25 -8.03 -3.69
CA SER A 23 6.36 -7.56 -5.08
C SER A 23 7.81 -7.58 -5.54
N GLU A 24 8.03 -7.52 -6.86
CA GLU A 24 9.37 -7.32 -7.44
C GLU A 24 10.01 -6.01 -6.99
N PHE A 25 9.21 -4.96 -6.78
CA PHE A 25 9.71 -3.69 -6.26
C PHE A 25 10.28 -3.83 -4.85
N THR A 26 9.57 -4.55 -3.97
CA THR A 26 10.05 -4.82 -2.62
C THR A 26 11.31 -5.70 -2.64
N LYS A 27 11.37 -6.70 -3.54
CA LYS A 27 12.57 -7.51 -3.74
C LYS A 27 13.77 -6.67 -4.18
N ALA A 28 13.58 -5.75 -5.13
CA ALA A 28 14.63 -4.83 -5.56
C ALA A 28 15.15 -3.99 -4.39
N ILE A 29 14.27 -3.48 -3.52
CA ILE A 29 14.68 -2.76 -2.30
C ILE A 29 15.55 -3.64 -1.38
N CYS A 30 15.15 -4.89 -1.12
CA CYS A 30 15.92 -5.82 -0.28
C CYS A 30 17.33 -6.06 -0.84
N VAL A 31 17.47 -6.20 -2.16
CA VAL A 31 18.75 -6.44 -2.82
C VAL A 31 19.59 -5.16 -2.85
N GLU A 32 19.05 -4.06 -3.38
CA GLU A 32 19.79 -2.83 -3.65
C GLU A 32 20.12 -2.05 -2.39
N ARG A 33 19.19 -1.99 -1.43
CA ARG A 33 19.35 -1.15 -0.22
C ARG A 33 19.86 -1.92 0.98
N PHE A 34 19.50 -3.19 1.12
CA PHE A 34 19.89 -4.01 2.26
C PHE A 34 20.99 -5.03 1.92
N GLY A 35 21.36 -5.17 0.64
CA GLY A 35 22.46 -6.04 0.19
C GLY A 35 22.17 -7.53 0.36
N VAL A 36 20.90 -7.93 0.39
CA VAL A 36 20.49 -9.33 0.54
C VAL A 36 20.72 -10.05 -0.79
N PRO A 37 21.31 -11.26 -0.81
CA PRO A 37 21.46 -12.03 -2.06
C PRO A 37 20.12 -12.26 -2.76
N ALA A 38 20.03 -11.92 -4.05
CA ALA A 38 18.77 -12.01 -4.79
C ALA A 38 18.20 -13.45 -4.85
N SER A 39 19.06 -14.46 -4.79
CA SER A 39 18.70 -15.88 -4.74
C SER A 39 17.99 -16.29 -3.45
N LYS A 40 18.02 -15.44 -2.42
CA LYS A 40 17.38 -15.64 -1.12
C LYS A 40 15.99 -14.99 -1.02
N VAL A 41 15.67 -14.08 -1.95
CA VAL A 41 14.43 -13.29 -1.93
C VAL A 41 13.44 -13.86 -2.93
N ASP A 42 12.36 -14.44 -2.42
CA ASP A 42 11.26 -14.98 -3.20
C ASP A 42 10.08 -14.00 -3.20
N VAL A 43 9.40 -13.85 -4.33
CA VAL A 43 8.25 -12.95 -4.46
C VAL A 43 6.96 -13.74 -4.33
N VAL A 44 6.13 -13.38 -3.36
CA VAL A 44 4.79 -13.92 -3.16
C VAL A 44 3.80 -12.75 -3.09
N TYR A 45 3.01 -12.57 -4.15
CA TYR A 45 2.02 -11.51 -4.20
C TYR A 45 0.89 -11.75 -3.20
N ASN A 46 0.49 -10.69 -2.49
CA ASN A 46 -0.62 -10.76 -1.55
C ASN A 46 -1.93 -11.07 -2.31
N GLY A 47 -2.66 -12.07 -1.82
CA GLY A 47 -4.02 -12.37 -2.26
C GLY A 47 -5.07 -11.61 -1.45
N ILE A 48 -6.31 -11.63 -1.95
CA ILE A 48 -7.51 -11.22 -1.20
C ILE A 48 -8.42 -12.43 -1.04
N ASP A 49 -9.09 -12.55 0.10
CA ASP A 49 -10.19 -13.51 0.22
C ASP A 49 -11.41 -12.92 -0.51
N ARG A 50 -11.94 -13.67 -1.48
CA ARG A 50 -13.05 -13.23 -2.32
C ARG A 50 -14.41 -13.69 -1.78
N ARG A 51 -14.44 -14.51 -0.74
CA ARG A 51 -15.62 -15.33 -0.41
C ARG A 51 -16.72 -14.57 0.32
N ASP A 52 -16.39 -13.53 1.09
CA ASP A 52 -17.36 -12.92 2.04
C ASP A 52 -17.62 -11.42 1.84
N GLN A 53 -17.08 -10.80 0.79
CA GLN A 53 -17.17 -9.34 0.57
C GLN A 53 -17.81 -8.95 -0.76
N GLN A 54 -18.75 -9.77 -1.27
CA GLN A 54 -19.56 -9.33 -2.39
C GLN A 54 -20.71 -8.44 -1.88
N PRO A 55 -20.94 -7.27 -2.50
CA PRO A 55 -22.14 -6.51 -2.21
C PRO A 55 -23.39 -7.39 -2.44
N PRO A 56 -24.45 -7.22 -1.63
CA PRO A 56 -25.67 -7.98 -1.80
C PRO A 56 -26.28 -7.72 -3.18
N PRO A 57 -27.05 -8.67 -3.74
CA PRO A 57 -27.74 -8.46 -5.01
C PRO A 57 -28.57 -7.16 -4.97
N GLY A 58 -28.31 -6.26 -5.93
CA GLY A 58 -29.00 -4.96 -6.03
C GLY A 58 -28.33 -3.79 -5.30
N ALA A 59 -27.22 -4.00 -4.58
CA ALA A 59 -26.43 -2.88 -4.08
C ALA A 59 -25.74 -2.16 -5.24
N GLN A 60 -26.08 -0.88 -5.40
CA GLN A 60 -25.56 -0.01 -6.44
C GLN A 60 -25.29 1.37 -5.85
N ILE A 61 -24.26 2.04 -6.37
CA ILE A 61 -24.06 3.47 -6.15
C ILE A 61 -25.02 4.20 -7.09
N GLU A 62 -25.79 5.16 -6.57
CA GLU A 62 -26.77 5.89 -7.39
C GLU A 62 -26.07 6.76 -8.45
N ALA A 63 -26.67 6.88 -9.63
CA ALA A 63 -26.05 7.47 -10.82
C ALA A 63 -25.73 8.98 -10.69
N GLY A 64 -26.19 9.65 -9.63
CA GLY A 64 -25.89 11.06 -9.34
C GLY A 64 -24.68 11.26 -8.42
N ASP A 65 -24.24 10.24 -7.69
CA ASP A 65 -23.25 10.39 -6.64
C ASP A 65 -21.82 10.31 -7.18
N LYS A 66 -21.04 11.38 -6.95
CA LYS A 66 -19.61 11.40 -7.21
C LYS A 66 -18.84 10.96 -5.98
N ILE A 67 -18.81 9.64 -5.73
CA ILE A 67 -18.14 9.09 -4.55
C ILE A 67 -16.64 8.90 -4.84
N VAL A 68 -15.80 9.52 -4.00
CA VAL A 68 -14.37 9.23 -3.92
C VAL A 68 -14.07 8.73 -2.52
N LEU A 69 -13.54 7.51 -2.40
CA LEU A 69 -13.29 6.86 -1.11
C LEU A 69 -11.79 6.76 -0.81
N PHE A 70 -11.41 7.20 0.39
CA PHE A 70 -10.15 6.83 1.01
C PHE A 70 -10.41 5.77 2.08
N LEU A 71 -9.72 4.63 1.99
CA LEU A 71 -9.80 3.56 2.98
C LEU A 71 -8.40 3.22 3.49
N GLY A 72 -8.13 3.53 4.76
CA GLY A 72 -6.83 3.26 5.38
C GLY A 72 -6.71 3.87 6.77
N ARG A 73 -5.59 3.59 7.44
CA ARG A 73 -5.28 4.18 8.75
C ARG A 73 -4.97 5.67 8.63
N LEU A 74 -5.49 6.48 9.55
CA LEU A 74 -5.19 7.92 9.65
C LEU A 74 -3.78 8.15 10.19
N THR A 75 -2.79 8.02 9.31
CA THR A 75 -1.37 8.14 9.64
C THR A 75 -0.66 8.91 8.54
N MET A 76 0.41 9.64 8.91
CA MET A 76 1.21 10.42 7.95
C MET A 76 1.68 9.57 6.74
N GLN A 77 2.05 8.31 6.96
CA GLN A 77 2.49 7.41 5.88
C GLN A 77 1.39 7.12 4.85
N LYS A 78 0.12 7.14 5.28
CA LYS A 78 -1.03 6.90 4.42
C LYS A 78 -1.56 8.19 3.76
N GLY A 79 -1.15 9.35 4.26
CA GLY A 79 -1.37 10.64 3.62
C GLY A 79 -2.83 11.07 3.41
N PRO A 80 -3.79 10.83 4.34
CA PRO A 80 -5.17 11.28 4.16
C PRO A 80 -5.30 12.80 3.99
N GLU A 81 -4.35 13.59 4.49
CA GLU A 81 -4.30 15.04 4.31
C GLU A 81 -4.16 15.45 2.84
N TYR A 82 -3.43 14.67 2.04
CA TYR A 82 -3.30 14.92 0.60
C TYR A 82 -4.61 14.62 -0.13
N PHE A 83 -5.36 13.63 0.34
CA PHE A 83 -6.69 13.33 -0.18
C PHE A 83 -7.65 14.51 0.04
N ILE A 84 -7.66 15.11 1.23
CA ILE A 84 -8.45 16.31 1.53
C ILE A 84 -7.97 17.52 0.72
N ALA A 85 -6.66 17.73 0.62
CA ALA A 85 -6.10 18.82 -0.17
C ALA A 85 -6.48 18.68 -1.66
N ALA A 86 -6.49 17.46 -2.20
CA ALA A 86 -6.95 17.21 -3.55
C ALA A 86 -8.46 17.49 -3.71
N ALA A 87 -9.29 17.08 -2.75
CA ALA A 87 -10.73 17.37 -2.76
C ALA A 87 -11.01 18.89 -2.81
N LYS A 88 -10.27 19.69 -2.04
CA LYS A 88 -10.37 21.16 -2.12
C LYS A 88 -10.07 21.69 -3.53
N ARG A 89 -9.00 21.20 -4.16
CA ARG A 89 -8.61 21.64 -5.53
C ARG A 89 -9.63 21.23 -6.58
N VAL A 90 -10.33 20.11 -6.38
CA VAL A 90 -11.43 19.69 -7.25
C VAL A 90 -12.61 20.66 -7.12
N LEU A 91 -12.97 21.04 -5.90
CA LEU A 91 -14.04 22.01 -5.63
C LEU A 91 -13.75 23.39 -6.23
N GLU A 92 -12.48 23.79 -6.32
CA GLU A 92 -12.08 25.03 -7.02
C GLU A 92 -12.31 25.01 -8.55
N LYS A 93 -12.58 23.83 -9.13
CA LYS A 93 -12.76 23.61 -10.57
C LYS A 93 -14.13 23.08 -10.94
N TYR A 94 -14.84 22.50 -9.99
CA TYR A 94 -16.15 21.89 -10.16
C TYR A 94 -17.03 22.30 -8.98
N ASP A 95 -17.97 23.24 -9.22
CA ASP A 95 -18.93 23.69 -8.20
C ASP A 95 -20.05 22.68 -7.93
N GLN A 96 -20.19 21.64 -8.79
CA GLN A 96 -21.19 20.58 -8.68
C GLN A 96 -20.53 19.25 -8.27
N VAL A 97 -20.10 19.15 -7.02
CA VAL A 97 -19.69 17.89 -6.37
C VAL A 97 -20.77 17.42 -5.44
#